data_AF-A0A2S2PM70-F1
#
_entry.id   AF-A0A2S2PM70-F1
#
_cell.length_a   1.000
_cell.length_b   1.000
_cell.length_c   1.000
_cell.angle_alpha   90.00
_cell.angle_beta   90.00
_cell.angle_gamma   90.00
#
_symmetry.space_group_name_H-M   'P 1'
#
loop_
_entity.id
_entity.type
_entity.pdbx_description
1 polymer ?
#
loop_
_entity_poly.entity_id
_entity_poly.type
_entity_poly.pdbx_seq_one_letter_code
_entity_poly.pdbx_strand_id
1 'polypeptide(L)'
;MTDSNTVIEGTVKFRDGKKWKSRWCVMRKLSPVADCLHLQLYRDSKDRYKHGQTKASLSLQHFLGVESGFTLDKESNTIAIICQDVTVVLAFDTRERLIQWQVKISSNLGDDQQFLIQISSCPPKSKISAGPARLHIQDLRFSMTTGVPPRLAGVWELRHLRKYGVIENRFCYEGGSRCGKGEGLFVCFTDQGDDITRCMNLAAEGKLATRKRLLSRNMSGKNKNSNII
;
A
#
# COMPACT_ATOMS: atom_id res chain seq x y z
N MET A 1 -9.51 5.26 29.11
CA MET A 1 -8.08 4.97 28.93
C MET A 1 -7.84 4.89 27.44
N THR A 2 -7.29 5.94 26.83
CA THR A 2 -7.01 5.99 25.39
C THR A 2 -5.79 5.13 25.12
N ASP A 3 -5.98 3.99 24.44
CA ASP A 3 -4.87 3.17 23.95
C ASP A 3 -3.98 4.06 23.05
N SER A 4 -2.82 4.49 23.58
CA SER A 4 -1.92 5.47 22.94
C SER A 4 -1.36 5.01 21.59
N ASN A 5 -1.64 3.77 21.22
CA ASN A 5 -1.16 3.08 20.03
C ASN A 5 -2.21 3.00 18.90
N THR A 6 -3.45 3.44 19.14
CA THR A 6 -4.52 3.45 18.13
C THR A 6 -4.32 4.61 17.15
N VAL A 7 -4.21 4.29 15.86
CA VAL A 7 -4.05 5.27 14.77
C VAL A 7 -5.40 5.82 14.34
N ILE A 8 -6.36 4.92 14.13
CA ILE A 8 -7.74 5.24 13.77
C ILE A 8 -8.65 4.08 14.16
N GLU A 9 -9.88 4.39 14.55
CA GLU A 9 -10.94 3.40 14.75
C GLU A 9 -12.26 3.90 14.19
N GLY A 10 -13.16 2.96 13.89
CA GLY A 10 -14.50 3.28 13.40
C GLY A 10 -15.21 2.10 12.76
N THR A 11 -16.49 2.30 12.47
CA THR A 11 -17.29 1.32 11.73
C THR A 11 -16.84 1.28 10.27
N VAL A 12 -16.50 0.08 9.81
CA VAL A 12 -16.15 -0.20 8.41
C VAL A 12 -16.87 -1.47 7.95
N LYS A 13 -17.09 -1.60 6.65
CA LYS A 13 -17.52 -2.85 6.04
C LYS A 13 -16.26 -3.60 5.61
N PHE A 14 -15.98 -4.72 6.28
CA PHE A 14 -14.89 -5.62 5.90
C PHE A 14 -15.39 -6.66 4.91
N ARG A 15 -14.56 -6.98 3.91
CA ARG A 15 -14.89 -7.98 2.91
C ARG A 15 -14.48 -9.38 3.38
N ASP A 16 -15.48 -10.19 3.75
CA ASP A 16 -15.30 -11.59 4.10
C ASP A 16 -15.80 -12.49 2.97
N GLY A 17 -14.87 -12.99 2.16
CA GLY A 17 -15.15 -13.73 0.94
C GLY A 17 -15.98 -12.91 -0.04
N LYS A 18 -17.22 -13.35 -0.29
CA LYS A 18 -18.16 -12.68 -1.21
C LYS A 18 -19.20 -11.77 -0.52
N LYS A 19 -19.05 -11.46 0.77
CA LYS A 19 -20.01 -10.62 1.51
C LYS A 19 -19.34 -9.49 2.28
N TRP A 20 -19.98 -8.33 2.30
CA TRP A 20 -19.63 -7.23 3.17
C TRP A 20 -20.18 -7.47 4.58
N LYS A 21 -19.33 -7.30 5.59
CA LYS A 21 -19.73 -7.40 7.00
C LYS A 21 -19.35 -6.11 7.72
N SER A 22 -20.35 -5.43 8.29
CA SER A 22 -20.10 -4.25 9.13
C SER A 22 -19.43 -4.67 10.44
N ARG A 23 -18.31 -4.04 10.77
CA ARG A 23 -17.46 -4.34 11.93
C ARG A 23 -16.87 -3.05 12.49
N TRP A 24 -16.60 -3.06 13.80
CA TRP A 24 -15.78 -2.01 14.39
C TRP A 24 -14.31 -2.33 14.13
N CYS A 25 -13.64 -1.50 13.35
CA CYS A 25 -12.24 -1.67 13.00
C CYS A 25 -11.37 -0.76 13.86
N VAL A 26 -10.29 -1.33 14.39
CA VAL A 26 -9.26 -0.60 15.14
C VAL A 26 -7.95 -0.86 14.42
N MET A 27 -7.34 0.22 13.92
CA MET A 27 -6.01 0.18 13.32
C MET A 27 -5.01 0.74 14.33
N ARG A 28 -4.01 -0.05 14.70
CA ARG A 28 -3.05 0.30 15.75
C ARG A 28 -1.61 -0.07 15.38
N LYS A 29 -0.65 0.63 15.96
CA LYS A 29 0.77 0.23 15.96
C LYS A 29 1.02 -0.65 17.17
N LEU A 30 1.72 -1.77 17.03
CA LEU A 30 2.13 -2.56 18.21
C LEU A 30 3.29 -1.91 18.98
N SER A 31 4.06 -1.06 18.31
CA SER A 31 5.18 -0.33 18.90
C SER A 31 5.36 1.01 18.18
N PRO A 32 5.85 2.07 18.86
CA PRO A 32 6.14 3.37 18.23
C PRO A 32 7.12 3.30 17.06
N VAL A 33 7.98 2.28 17.05
CA VAL A 33 8.99 2.03 16.00
C VAL A 33 8.58 0.97 14.98
N ALA A 34 7.35 0.45 15.07
CA ALA A 34 6.89 -0.56 14.13
C ALA A 34 6.59 0.06 12.76
N ASP A 35 7.23 -0.48 11.72
CA ASP A 35 6.96 -0.17 10.31
C ASP A 35 5.73 -0.93 9.76
N CYS A 36 4.80 -1.31 10.64
CA CYS A 36 3.59 -2.03 10.26
C CYS A 36 2.38 -1.61 11.12
N LEU A 37 1.20 -1.75 10.54
CA LEU A 37 -0.08 -1.50 11.20
C LEU A 37 -0.80 -2.82 11.42
N HIS A 38 -1.50 -2.92 12.55
CA HIS A 38 -2.39 -4.05 12.83
C HIS A 38 -3.83 -3.60 12.72
N LEU A 39 -4.58 -4.29 11.88
CA LEU A 39 -6.00 -4.09 11.67
C LEU A 39 -6.77 -5.15 12.45
N GLN A 40 -7.54 -4.72 13.44
CA GLN A 40 -8.35 -5.58 14.29
C GLN A 40 -9.83 -5.30 14.08
N LEU A 41 -10.60 -6.35 13.85
CA LEU A 41 -12.04 -6.26 13.62
C LEU A 41 -12.79 -6.86 14.80
N TYR A 42 -13.70 -6.08 15.36
CA TYR A 42 -14.61 -6.45 16.44
C TYR A 42 -16.04 -6.48 15.91
N ARG A 43 -16.94 -7.18 16.63
CA ARG A 43 -18.36 -7.23 16.23
C ARG A 43 -18.94 -5.81 16.24
N ASP A 44 -18.69 -5.07 17.30
CA ASP A 44 -19.14 -3.69 17.52
C ASP A 44 -18.17 -2.96 18.46
N SER A 45 -18.42 -1.67 18.72
CA SER A 45 -17.58 -0.86 19.60
C SER A 45 -17.65 -1.33 21.06
N LYS A 46 -18.79 -1.83 21.54
CA LYS A 46 -18.96 -2.31 22.93
C LYS A 46 -18.11 -3.55 23.20
N ASP A 47 -18.04 -4.45 22.23
CA ASP A 47 -17.21 -5.66 22.25
C ASP A 47 -15.72 -5.28 22.41
N ARG A 48 -15.26 -4.24 21.71
CA ARG A 48 -13.90 -3.69 21.89
C ARG A 48 -13.65 -3.22 23.33
N TYR A 49 -14.56 -2.42 23.89
CA TYR A 49 -14.41 -1.86 25.25
C TYR A 49 -14.47 -2.94 26.34
N LYS A 50 -15.15 -4.05 26.08
CA LYS A 50 -15.19 -5.22 26.97
C LYS A 50 -13.98 -6.16 26.82
N HIS A 51 -12.97 -5.78 26.04
CA HIS A 51 -11.85 -6.67 25.66
C HIS A 51 -12.34 -7.97 25.02
N GLY A 52 -13.45 -7.92 24.27
CA GLY A 52 -14.01 -9.04 23.55
C GLY A 52 -13.08 -9.57 22.46
N GLN A 53 -13.32 -10.80 22.03
CA GLN A 53 -12.47 -11.45 21.05
C GLN A 53 -12.56 -10.80 19.67
N THR A 54 -11.40 -10.51 19.08
CA THR A 54 -11.29 -10.05 17.70
C THR A 54 -11.82 -11.10 16.74
N LYS A 55 -12.70 -10.69 15.82
CA LYS A 55 -13.21 -11.53 14.72
C LYS A 55 -12.15 -11.77 13.64
N ALA A 56 -11.26 -10.81 13.44
CA ALA A 56 -10.07 -10.95 12.62
C ALA A 56 -8.99 -9.99 13.13
N SER A 57 -7.74 -10.39 12.99
CA SER A 57 -6.58 -9.57 13.26
C SER A 57 -5.60 -9.76 12.12
N LEU A 58 -5.33 -8.70 11.37
CA LEU A 58 -4.49 -8.72 10.17
C LEU A 58 -3.29 -7.80 10.40
N SER A 59 -2.10 -8.30 10.07
CA SER A 59 -0.86 -7.52 10.12
C SER A 59 -0.58 -6.95 8.74
N LEU A 60 -0.56 -5.62 8.62
CA LEU A 60 -0.26 -4.88 7.39
C LEU A 60 1.27 -4.65 7.34
N GLN A 61 2.01 -5.74 7.15
CA GLN A 61 3.46 -5.74 6.94
C GLN A 61 3.78 -5.70 5.45
N HIS A 62 4.97 -5.21 5.09
CA HIS A 62 5.39 -5.12 3.68
C HIS A 62 4.36 -4.38 2.82
N PHE A 63 3.92 -3.22 3.29
CA PHE A 63 3.00 -2.35 2.56
C PHE A 63 3.57 -1.99 1.18
N LEU A 64 2.69 -1.95 0.18
CA LEU A 64 3.04 -1.70 -1.23
C LEU A 64 2.27 -0.53 -1.84
N GLY A 65 1.09 -0.22 -1.32
CA GLY A 65 0.27 0.90 -1.80
C GLY A 65 -1.17 0.84 -1.33
N VAL A 66 -1.91 1.91 -1.60
CA VAL A 66 -3.36 1.99 -1.34
C VAL A 66 -4.13 2.37 -2.60
N GLU A 67 -5.15 1.60 -2.95
CA GLU A 67 -6.09 2.00 -4.00
C GLU A 67 -7.45 2.36 -3.40
N SER A 68 -8.02 3.50 -3.78
CA SER A 68 -9.31 3.98 -3.26
C SER A 68 -10.27 4.32 -4.39
N GLY A 69 -11.58 4.25 -4.11
CA GLY A 69 -12.62 4.78 -4.99
C GLY A 69 -13.07 3.86 -6.12
N PHE A 70 -12.80 2.55 -6.01
CA PHE A 70 -13.37 1.56 -6.94
C PHE A 70 -14.75 1.08 -6.46
N THR A 71 -15.63 0.70 -7.39
CA THR A 71 -16.93 0.14 -7.02
C THR A 71 -16.83 -1.37 -6.86
N LEU A 72 -17.29 -1.90 -5.72
CA LEU A 72 -17.33 -3.34 -5.46
C LEU A 72 -18.62 -3.71 -4.72
N ASP A 73 -19.44 -4.59 -5.31
CA ASP A 73 -20.70 -5.05 -4.75
C ASP A 73 -21.57 -3.92 -4.17
N LYS A 74 -21.82 -2.89 -4.99
CA LYS A 74 -22.64 -1.68 -4.69
C LYS A 74 -22.00 -0.67 -3.71
N GLU A 75 -20.81 -0.95 -3.19
CA GLU A 75 -20.05 0.03 -2.39
C GLU A 75 -19.07 0.78 -3.29
N SER A 76 -19.11 2.12 -3.28
CA SER A 76 -18.18 2.97 -4.07
C SER A 76 -17.13 3.68 -3.22
N ASN A 77 -17.38 3.83 -1.91
CA ASN A 77 -16.42 4.39 -0.97
C ASN A 77 -15.52 3.27 -0.44
N THR A 78 -14.71 2.68 -1.31
CA THR A 78 -13.85 1.53 -0.98
C THR A 78 -12.38 1.92 -0.94
N ILE A 79 -11.62 1.15 -0.18
CA ILE A 79 -10.16 1.19 -0.12
C ILE A 79 -9.61 -0.24 -0.16
N ALA A 80 -8.55 -0.45 -0.91
CA ALA A 80 -7.73 -1.64 -0.89
C ALA A 80 -6.34 -1.27 -0.38
N ILE A 81 -5.95 -1.89 0.72
CA ILE A 81 -4.61 -1.78 1.29
C ILE A 81 -3.83 -2.98 0.76
N ILE A 82 -2.80 -2.70 -0.03
CA ILE A 82 -2.01 -3.73 -0.71
C ILE A 82 -0.74 -3.93 0.10
N CYS A 83 -0.58 -5.16 0.59
CA CYS A 83 0.65 -5.65 1.21
C CYS A 83 1.13 -6.88 0.44
N GLN A 84 2.40 -7.23 0.60
CA GLN A 84 2.99 -8.38 -0.09
C GLN A 84 2.26 -9.69 0.21
N ASP A 85 1.83 -9.89 1.46
CA ASP A 85 1.24 -11.15 1.92
C ASP A 85 -0.31 -11.11 1.96
N VAL A 86 -0.90 -9.91 2.00
CA VAL A 86 -2.35 -9.73 2.16
C VAL A 86 -2.84 -8.48 1.43
N THR A 87 -4.00 -8.56 0.79
CA THR A 87 -4.73 -7.39 0.31
C THR A 87 -6.00 -7.24 1.11
N VAL A 88 -6.14 -6.12 1.83
CA VAL A 88 -7.29 -5.86 2.69
C VAL A 88 -8.22 -4.87 2.03
N VAL A 89 -9.48 -5.25 1.85
CA VAL A 89 -10.50 -4.40 1.23
C VAL A 89 -11.52 -3.97 2.27
N LEU A 90 -11.70 -2.66 2.39
CA LEU A 90 -12.68 -2.04 3.28
C LEU A 90 -13.62 -1.15 2.48
N ALA A 91 -14.85 -1.00 2.95
CA ALA A 91 -15.79 0.00 2.46
C ALA A 91 -16.33 0.86 3.60
N PHE A 92 -16.66 2.10 3.26
CA PHE A 92 -17.12 3.12 4.20
C PHE A 92 -18.48 3.67 3.78
N ASP A 93 -19.26 4.13 4.74
CA ASP A 93 -20.58 4.70 4.44
C ASP A 93 -20.47 6.09 3.79
N THR A 94 -19.39 6.83 4.06
CA THR A 94 -19.18 8.18 3.52
C THR A 94 -17.78 8.36 2.92
N ARG A 95 -17.67 9.35 2.01
CA ARG A 95 -16.40 9.70 1.35
C ARG A 95 -15.40 10.30 2.34
N GLU A 96 -15.89 11.08 3.30
CA GLU A 96 -15.06 11.75 4.30
C GLU A 96 -14.33 10.73 5.17
N ARG A 97 -15.02 9.66 5.58
CA ARG A 97 -14.39 8.55 6.32
C ARG A 97 -13.34 7.85 5.47
N LEU A 98 -13.63 7.55 4.22
CA LEU A 98 -12.65 6.96 3.30
C LEU A 98 -11.36 7.81 3.25
N ILE A 99 -11.50 9.12 3.02
CA ILE A 99 -10.36 10.04 2.95
C ILE A 99 -9.59 10.08 4.28
N GLN A 100 -10.28 10.16 5.42
CA GLN A 100 -9.64 10.13 6.73
C GLN A 100 -8.81 8.86 6.94
N TRP A 101 -9.36 7.70 6.58
CA TRP A 101 -8.65 6.42 6.69
C TRP A 101 -7.43 6.36 5.76
N GLN A 102 -7.58 6.78 4.50
CA GLN A 102 -6.48 6.84 3.54
C GLN A 102 -5.33 7.71 4.05
N VAL A 103 -5.61 8.94 4.52
CA VAL A 103 -4.59 9.84 5.07
C VAL A 103 -3.90 9.23 6.30
N LYS A 104 -4.64 8.55 7.18
CA LYS A 104 -4.08 7.87 8.36
C LYS A 104 -3.20 6.68 7.98
N ILE A 105 -3.56 5.92 6.95
CA ILE A 105 -2.75 4.82 6.43
C ILE A 105 -1.47 5.37 5.80
N SER A 106 -1.58 6.31 4.86
CA SER A 106 -0.46 6.99 4.21
C SER A 106 0.53 7.61 5.19
N SER A 107 0.03 8.31 6.21
CA SER A 107 0.89 8.94 7.23
C SER A 107 1.65 7.95 8.12
N ASN A 108 1.24 6.67 8.16
CA ASN A 108 1.86 5.66 9.03
C ASN A 108 2.63 4.58 8.27
N LEU A 109 2.18 4.18 7.07
CA LEU A 109 2.83 3.17 6.23
C LEU A 109 3.61 3.78 5.05
N GLY A 110 3.46 5.07 4.79
CA GLY A 110 4.03 5.76 3.65
C GLY A 110 3.04 5.90 2.48
N ASP A 111 3.42 6.75 1.54
CA ASP A 111 2.71 6.91 0.29
C ASP A 111 3.33 6.05 -0.82
N ASP A 112 2.58 5.89 -1.90
CA ASP A 112 3.03 5.26 -3.14
C ASP A 112 2.67 6.17 -4.32
N GLN A 113 3.44 6.07 -5.41
CA GLN A 113 3.10 6.73 -6.68
C GLN A 113 2.38 5.75 -7.58
N GLN A 114 1.21 6.17 -8.09
CA GLN A 114 0.29 5.29 -8.82
C GLN A 114 0.19 5.69 -10.27
N PHE A 115 0.30 4.69 -11.14
CA PHE A 115 0.18 4.88 -12.58
C PHE A 115 -0.76 3.84 -13.17
N LEU A 116 -1.67 4.29 -14.03
CA LEU A 116 -2.52 3.41 -14.80
C LEU A 116 -1.77 2.94 -16.03
N ILE A 117 -1.75 1.62 -16.22
CA ILE A 117 -1.09 0.98 -17.35
C ILE A 117 -1.98 -0.10 -17.95
N GLN A 118 -1.73 -0.44 -19.20
CA GLN A 118 -2.34 -1.60 -19.85
C GLN A 118 -1.25 -2.57 -20.30
N ILE A 119 -1.21 -3.75 -19.70
CA ILE A 119 -0.24 -4.80 -20.02
C ILE A 119 -0.55 -5.33 -21.42
N SER A 120 0.38 -5.09 -22.36
CA SER A 120 0.29 -5.58 -23.73
C SER A 120 0.89 -6.97 -23.86
N SER A 121 2.06 -7.16 -23.27
CA SER A 121 2.83 -8.41 -23.35
C SER A 121 3.52 -8.66 -22.03
N CYS A 122 3.56 -9.91 -21.63
CA CYS A 122 4.23 -10.36 -20.42
C CYS A 122 4.84 -11.75 -20.63
N PRO A 123 5.88 -12.12 -19.86
CA PRO A 123 6.50 -13.43 -19.98
C PRO A 123 5.51 -14.54 -19.61
N PRO A 124 5.44 -15.66 -20.36
CA PRO A 124 4.51 -16.76 -20.06
C PRO A 124 4.65 -17.32 -18.63
N LYS A 125 5.88 -17.28 -18.09
CA LYS A 125 6.20 -17.75 -16.73
C LYS A 125 5.60 -16.87 -15.63
N SER A 126 5.20 -15.64 -15.94
CA SER A 126 4.74 -14.66 -14.94
C SER A 126 3.38 -14.97 -14.36
N LYS A 127 2.54 -15.74 -15.07
CA LYS A 127 1.12 -15.98 -14.74
C LYS A 127 0.29 -14.68 -14.63
N ILE A 128 0.80 -13.58 -15.20
CA ILE A 128 0.11 -12.31 -15.31
C ILE A 128 -0.66 -12.32 -16.63
N SER A 129 -1.88 -11.79 -16.64
CA SER A 129 -2.69 -11.65 -17.86
C SER A 129 -2.51 -10.26 -18.46
N ALA A 130 -2.58 -10.18 -19.79
CA ALA A 130 -2.71 -8.89 -20.48
C ALA A 130 -4.00 -8.18 -20.05
N GLY A 131 -3.99 -6.84 -20.06
CA GLY A 131 -5.13 -6.01 -19.69
C GLY A 131 -4.79 -4.87 -18.72
N PRO A 132 -5.82 -4.19 -18.18
CA PRO A 132 -5.64 -3.06 -17.28
C PRO A 132 -4.95 -3.47 -15.97
N ALA A 133 -3.97 -2.68 -15.58
CA ALA A 133 -3.24 -2.84 -14.34
C ALA A 133 -2.88 -1.48 -13.74
N ARG A 134 -2.48 -1.48 -12.47
CA ARG A 134 -1.97 -0.30 -11.79
C ARG A 134 -0.58 -0.60 -11.26
N LEU A 135 0.36 0.32 -11.50
CA LEU A 135 1.70 0.28 -10.93
C LEU A 135 1.72 1.13 -9.66
N HIS A 136 2.32 0.57 -8.61
CA HIS A 136 2.59 1.23 -7.35
C HIS A 136 4.09 1.28 -7.14
N ILE A 137 4.67 2.48 -7.16
CA ILE A 137 6.11 2.68 -6.94
C ILE A 137 6.31 3.19 -5.51
N GLN A 138 7.11 2.46 -4.73
CA GLN A 138 7.40 2.80 -3.35
C GLN A 138 8.83 2.41 -2.96
N ASP A 139 9.57 3.35 -2.40
CA ASP A 139 10.95 3.18 -1.95
C ASP A 139 11.87 2.61 -3.06
N LEU A 140 12.46 1.42 -2.89
CA LEU A 140 13.37 0.79 -3.86
C LEU A 140 12.68 -0.29 -4.72
N ARG A 141 11.35 -0.32 -4.72
CA ARG A 141 10.55 -1.37 -5.35
C ARG A 141 9.33 -0.79 -6.05
N PHE A 142 8.74 -1.60 -6.91
CA PHE A 142 7.39 -1.35 -7.42
C PHE A 142 6.58 -2.64 -7.39
N SER A 143 5.28 -2.49 -7.36
CA SER A 143 4.33 -3.59 -7.45
C SER A 143 3.29 -3.30 -8.51
N MET A 144 2.64 -4.36 -8.97
CA MET A 144 1.58 -4.26 -9.95
C MET A 144 0.34 -4.95 -9.42
N THR A 145 -0.81 -4.30 -9.59
CA THR A 145 -2.12 -4.84 -9.23
C THR A 145 -3.03 -4.93 -10.45
N THR A 146 -3.94 -5.90 -10.43
CA THR A 146 -4.93 -6.11 -11.49
C THR A 146 -6.32 -6.38 -10.92
N GLY A 147 -7.34 -6.06 -11.71
CA GLY A 147 -8.75 -6.39 -11.42
C GLY A 147 -9.40 -5.55 -10.32
N VAL A 148 -10.65 -5.89 -10.02
CA VAL A 148 -11.46 -5.29 -8.95
C VAL A 148 -12.14 -6.41 -8.15
N PRO A 149 -11.88 -6.55 -6.82
CA PRO A 149 -10.93 -5.77 -6.03
C PRO A 149 -9.49 -5.92 -6.53
N PRO A 150 -8.62 -4.93 -6.29
CA PRO A 150 -7.22 -5.01 -6.66
C PRO A 150 -6.56 -6.27 -6.09
N ARG A 151 -5.82 -6.99 -6.93
CA ARG A 151 -5.02 -8.15 -6.53
C ARG A 151 -3.59 -7.92 -6.92
N LEU A 152 -2.68 -8.24 -6.01
CA LEU A 152 -1.24 -8.17 -6.27
C LEU A 152 -0.86 -9.19 -7.36
N ALA A 153 -0.42 -8.69 -8.51
CA ALA A 153 0.05 -9.49 -9.64
C ALA A 153 1.55 -9.81 -9.51
N GLY A 154 2.34 -8.87 -8.96
CA GLY A 154 3.76 -9.08 -8.72
C GLY A 154 4.42 -7.92 -7.97
N VAL A 155 5.62 -8.19 -7.46
CA VAL A 155 6.49 -7.22 -6.79
C VAL A 155 7.89 -7.35 -7.39
N TRP A 156 8.51 -6.22 -7.72
CA TRP A 156 9.83 -6.15 -8.30
C TRP A 156 10.68 -5.16 -7.50
N GLU A 157 11.91 -5.56 -7.20
CA GLU A 157 12.92 -4.65 -6.69
C GLU A 157 13.63 -4.00 -7.87
N LEU A 158 13.79 -2.67 -7.83
CA LEU A 158 14.39 -1.91 -8.94
C LEU A 158 15.82 -2.36 -9.23
N ARG A 159 16.58 -2.72 -8.19
CA ARG A 159 17.95 -3.27 -8.31
C ARG A 159 18.04 -4.60 -9.06
N HIS A 160 16.93 -5.31 -9.23
CA HIS A 160 16.89 -6.60 -9.93
C HIS A 160 16.34 -6.47 -11.36
N LEU A 161 15.92 -5.28 -11.77
CA LEU A 161 15.60 -5.01 -13.17
C LEU A 161 16.90 -4.95 -13.98
N ARG A 162 16.86 -5.52 -15.19
CA ARG A 162 17.93 -5.37 -16.17
C ARG A 162 17.86 -3.99 -16.81
N LYS A 163 16.67 -3.60 -17.26
CA LYS A 163 16.37 -2.34 -17.94
C LYS A 163 14.91 -1.96 -17.75
N TYR A 164 14.61 -0.66 -17.81
CA TYR A 164 13.26 -0.12 -17.92
C TYR A 164 13.30 1.23 -18.64
N GLY A 165 12.20 1.62 -19.28
CA GLY A 165 12.09 2.89 -19.99
C GLY A 165 10.97 2.90 -21.03
N VAL A 166 10.85 4.01 -21.75
CA VAL A 166 9.86 4.19 -22.81
C VAL A 166 10.47 3.84 -24.17
N ILE A 167 9.77 3.02 -24.94
CA ILE A 167 10.09 2.67 -26.33
C ILE A 167 8.81 2.81 -27.15
N GLU A 168 8.82 3.68 -28.17
CA GLU A 168 7.66 3.89 -29.07
C GLU A 168 6.33 4.13 -28.31
N ASN A 169 6.33 5.03 -27.32
CA ASN A 169 5.18 5.34 -26.45
C ASN A 169 4.65 4.14 -25.63
N ARG A 170 5.49 3.14 -25.39
CA ARG A 170 5.21 2.01 -24.51
C ARG A 170 6.21 2.01 -23.38
N PHE A 171 5.73 1.85 -22.16
CA PHE A 171 6.59 1.61 -21.02
C PHE A 171 7.00 0.14 -20.98
N CYS A 172 8.29 -0.11 -21.00
CA CYS A 172 8.87 -1.45 -21.01
C CYS A 172 9.77 -1.64 -19.78
N TYR A 173 9.73 -2.82 -19.18
CA TYR A 173 10.69 -3.20 -18.13
C TYR A 173 11.04 -4.68 -18.24
N GLU A 174 12.31 -5.00 -17.99
CA GLU A 174 12.84 -6.35 -18.04
C GLU A 174 13.32 -6.77 -16.65
N GLY A 175 12.60 -7.72 -16.04
CA GLY A 175 13.02 -8.31 -14.77
C GLY A 175 14.18 -9.29 -14.97
N GLY A 176 15.22 -9.18 -14.14
CA GLY A 176 16.32 -10.13 -14.12
C GLY A 176 15.93 -11.47 -13.49
N SER A 177 16.87 -12.42 -13.48
CA SER A 177 16.65 -13.77 -12.93
C SER A 177 16.29 -13.79 -11.44
N ARG A 178 16.69 -12.74 -10.70
CA ARG A 178 16.34 -12.55 -9.28
C ARG A 178 14.89 -12.12 -9.04
N CYS A 179 14.14 -11.78 -10.09
CA CYS A 179 12.72 -11.43 -10.00
C CYS A 179 11.79 -12.65 -9.97
N GLY A 180 12.30 -13.88 -10.17
CA GLY A 180 11.51 -15.11 -10.13
C GLY A 180 10.39 -15.10 -11.17
N LYS A 181 9.12 -15.08 -10.73
CA LYS A 181 7.96 -14.97 -11.63
C LYS A 181 7.93 -13.64 -12.40
N GLY A 182 8.60 -12.61 -11.87
CA GLY A 182 8.76 -11.33 -12.53
C GLY A 182 9.92 -11.28 -13.53
N GLU A 183 10.59 -12.39 -13.83
CA GLU A 183 11.67 -12.44 -14.84
C GLU A 183 11.13 -12.30 -16.27
N GLY A 184 11.82 -11.52 -17.08
CA GLY A 184 11.55 -11.32 -18.50
C GLY A 184 10.99 -9.93 -18.82
N LEU A 185 10.69 -9.72 -20.11
CA LEU A 185 10.24 -8.45 -20.65
C LEU A 185 8.73 -8.27 -20.48
N PHE A 186 8.34 -7.16 -19.88
CA PHE A 186 6.98 -6.66 -19.80
C PHE A 186 6.84 -5.41 -20.66
N VAL A 187 5.76 -5.36 -21.44
CA VAL A 187 5.43 -4.23 -22.31
C VAL A 187 4.06 -3.70 -21.93
N CYS A 188 3.99 -2.42 -21.59
CA CYS A 188 2.81 -1.75 -21.09
C CYS A 188 2.49 -0.51 -21.94
N PHE A 189 1.22 -0.33 -22.28
CA PHE A 189 0.72 0.91 -22.85
C PHE A 189 0.37 1.89 -21.74
N THR A 190 0.84 3.12 -21.87
CA THR A 190 0.56 4.23 -20.97
C THR A 190 1.03 5.53 -21.62
N ASP A 191 0.31 6.61 -21.39
CA ASP A 191 0.70 7.97 -21.71
C ASP A 191 1.63 8.58 -20.63
N GLN A 192 1.78 7.91 -19.49
CA GLN A 192 2.61 8.35 -18.36
C GLN A 192 3.98 7.66 -18.31
N GLY A 193 4.46 7.10 -19.43
CA GLY A 193 5.67 6.27 -19.48
C GLY A 193 6.93 7.01 -18.99
N ASP A 194 7.09 8.27 -19.36
CA ASP A 194 8.22 9.10 -18.95
C ASP A 194 8.17 9.45 -17.46
N ASP A 195 6.96 9.72 -16.93
CA ASP A 195 6.75 9.97 -15.50
C ASP A 195 7.02 8.72 -14.66
N ILE A 196 6.61 7.54 -15.13
CA ILE A 196 6.93 6.25 -14.51
C ILE A 196 8.44 6.06 -14.47
N THR A 197 9.12 6.27 -15.60
CA THR A 197 10.58 6.11 -15.72
C THR A 197 11.31 7.08 -14.78
N ARG A 198 10.87 8.35 -14.72
CA ARG A 198 11.40 9.35 -13.78
C ARG A 198 11.19 8.92 -12.34
N CYS A 199 10.00 8.44 -11.99
CA CYS A 199 9.70 7.95 -10.63
C CYS A 199 10.55 6.73 -10.27
N MET A 200 10.72 5.77 -11.18
CA MET A 200 11.59 4.61 -10.97
C MET A 200 13.06 5.00 -10.79
N ASN A 201 13.56 5.99 -11.53
CA ASN A 201 14.92 6.51 -11.34
C ASN A 201 15.09 7.15 -9.96
N LEU A 202 14.15 8.02 -9.55
CA LEU A 202 14.16 8.62 -8.22
C LEU A 202 14.07 7.56 -7.11
N ALA A 203 13.25 6.53 -7.32
CA ALA A 203 13.11 5.38 -6.45
C ALA A 203 14.41 4.57 -6.36
N ALA A 204 15.06 4.26 -7.48
CA ALA A 204 16.33 3.53 -7.51
C ALA A 204 17.46 4.28 -6.78
N GLU A 205 17.46 5.62 -6.82
CA GLU A 205 18.38 6.48 -6.08
C GLU A 205 18.00 6.68 -4.59
N GLY A 206 16.87 6.13 -4.14
CA GLY A 206 16.34 6.33 -2.79
C GLY A 206 15.85 7.77 -2.52
N LYS A 207 15.64 8.55 -3.58
CA LYS A 207 15.18 9.95 -3.55
C LYS A 207 13.68 10.09 -3.78
N LEU A 208 12.96 8.98 -4.01
CA LEU A 208 11.51 9.03 -4.08
C LEU A 208 11.00 9.62 -2.78
N ALA A 209 10.21 10.69 -2.88
CA ALA A 209 9.67 11.42 -1.75
C ALA A 209 8.54 10.63 -1.03
N THR A 210 8.68 9.31 -0.89
CA THR A 210 7.81 8.45 -0.06
C THR A 210 8.11 8.60 1.43
N ARG A 211 9.01 9.52 1.80
CA ARG A 211 9.43 9.82 3.17
C ARG A 211 9.31 11.31 3.50
N LYS A 212 8.23 11.70 4.18
CA LYS A 212 8.35 12.61 5.34
C LYS A 212 9.04 11.87 6.49
N ARG A 213 10.28 11.40 6.28
CA ARG A 213 11.17 10.90 7.34
C ARG A 213 11.77 12.11 8.08
N LEU A 214 10.91 12.92 8.69
CA LEU A 214 11.30 14.13 9.44
C LEU A 214 10.80 14.16 10.88
N LEU A 215 10.06 13.16 11.38
CA LEU A 215 9.51 13.23 12.74
C LEU A 215 10.17 12.33 13.80
N SER A 216 11.23 11.56 13.49
CA SER A 216 11.93 10.78 14.53
C SER A 216 13.41 11.11 14.72
N ARG A 217 14.02 11.96 13.88
CA ARG A 217 15.47 12.23 13.97
C ARG A 217 15.84 13.53 14.70
N ASN A 218 14.86 14.37 15.07
CA ASN A 218 15.11 15.65 15.73
C ASN A 218 14.70 15.71 17.22
N MET A 219 14.32 14.60 17.85
CA MET A 219 14.03 14.55 19.30
C MET A 219 15.13 13.86 20.13
N SER A 220 16.25 13.49 19.52
CA SER A 220 17.44 13.01 20.22
C SER A 220 18.60 13.99 20.00
N GLY A 221 18.54 15.17 20.62
CA GLY A 221 19.60 16.14 20.42
C GLY A 221 19.51 17.44 21.21
N LYS A 222 18.80 17.52 22.34
CA LYS A 222 18.99 18.60 23.34
C LYS A 222 18.68 18.09 24.74
N ASN A 223 19.62 17.34 25.32
CA ASN A 223 19.76 17.24 26.77
C ASN A 223 21.26 17.10 27.08
N LYS A 224 21.77 17.99 27.96
CA LYS A 224 23.18 18.34 28.35
C LYS A 224 23.47 19.79 27.91
N ASN A 225 23.73 20.79 28.75
CA ASN A 225 24.27 20.93 30.12
C ASN A 225 23.50 22.08 30.80
N SER A 226 23.13 22.14 32.09
CA SER A 226 23.91 21.98 33.35
C SER A 226 25.12 22.92 33.49
N ASN A 227 24.87 24.05 34.15
CA ASN A 227 25.78 24.83 35.01
C ASN A 227 26.77 25.86 34.40
N ILE A 228 27.01 26.87 35.27
CA ILE A 228 28.13 27.82 35.42
C ILE A 228 28.02 29.03 34.46
N ILE A 229 27.88 30.31 34.87
CA ILE A 229 28.17 31.09 36.09
C ILE A 229 26.98 32.03 36.36
#